data_AF-A0A2J6ST05-F1
#
_entry.id   AF-A0A2J6ST05-F1
#
_cell.length_a   1.000
_cell.length_b   1.000
_cell.length_c   1.000
_cell.angle_alpha   90.00
_cell.angle_beta   90.00
_cell.angle_gamma   90.00
#
_symmetry.space_group_name_H-M   'P 1'
#
loop_
_entity.id
_entity.type
_entity.pdbx_description
1 polymer ?
#
loop_
_entity_poly.entity_id
_entity_poly.type
_entity_poly.pdbx_seq_one_letter_code
_entity_poly.pdbx_strand_id
1 'polypeptide(L)' 'MGMKYCPAKFKMSITVALRKPGKDNYSQPKSYRPIALMNMMGKILDIAFARGI' A
#
# COMPACT_ATOMS: atom_id res chain seq x y z
N MET A 1 20.00 3.35 -24.64
CA MET A 1 18.85 2.46 -24.34
C MET A 1 18.87 2.17 -22.85
N GLY A 2 18.08 2.88 -22.04
CA GLY A 2 18.16 2.81 -20.57
C GLY A 2 17.42 1.62 -19.99
N MET A 3 18.07 0.86 -19.10
CA MET A 3 17.48 -0.32 -18.44
C MET A 3 16.46 0.14 -17.39
N LYS A 4 15.17 0.22 -17.78
CA LYS A 4 14.05 0.44 -16.84
C LYS A 4 13.57 -0.88 -16.23
N TYR A 5 14.43 -1.55 -15.49
CA TYR A 5 14.04 -2.76 -14.76
C TYR A 5 13.54 -2.39 -13.36
N CYS A 6 12.22 -2.45 -13.15
CA CYS A 6 11.62 -2.37 -11.83
C CYS A 6 11.22 -3.78 -11.38
N PRO A 7 11.86 -4.33 -10.33
CA PRO A 7 11.51 -5.64 -9.79
C PRO A 7 10.01 -5.76 -9.49
N ALA A 8 9.39 -6.87 -9.89
CA ALA A 8 7.95 -7.10 -9.69
C ALA A 8 7.54 -6.98 -8.21
N LYS A 9 8.42 -7.37 -7.30
CA LYS A 9 8.22 -7.28 -5.85
C LYS A 9 7.94 -5.84 -5.39
N PHE A 10 8.50 -4.82 -6.02
CA PHE A 10 8.23 -3.41 -5.65
C PHE A 10 6.85 -2.91 -6.10
N LYS A 11 6.17 -3.66 -6.97
CA LYS A 11 4.82 -3.36 -7.44
C LYS A 11 3.73 -4.14 -6.68
N MET A 12 4.13 -4.95 -5.70
CA MET A 12 3.21 -5.75 -4.89
C MET A 12 2.98 -5.11 -3.53
N SER A 13 1.72 -5.12 -3.07
CA SER A 13 1.32 -4.70 -1.74
C SER A 13 0.25 -5.64 -1.18
N ILE A 14 0.19 -5.73 0.14
CA ILE A 14 -0.85 -6.49 0.85
C ILE A 14 -1.92 -5.49 1.29
N THR A 15 -3.16 -5.65 0.81
CA THR A 15 -4.26 -4.78 1.24
C THR A 15 -5.03 -5.42 2.38
N VAL A 16 -5.01 -4.80 3.56
CA VAL A 16 -5.77 -5.24 4.73
C VAL A 16 -7.00 -4.36 4.89
N ALA A 17 -8.19 -4.97 4.97
CA ALA A 17 -9.44 -4.27 5.22
C ALA A 17 -9.69 -4.13 6.72
N LEU A 18 -9.44 -2.95 7.28
CA LEU A 18 -9.70 -2.66 8.69
C LEU A 18 -11.13 -2.22 8.93
N ARG A 19 -11.74 -2.66 10.04
CA ARG A 19 -13.09 -2.26 10.46
C ARG A 19 -13.10 -0.80 10.93
N LYS A 20 -14.11 -0.03 10.51
CA LYS A 20 -14.36 1.32 11.04
C LYS A 20 -15.08 1.24 12.39
N PRO A 21 -14.65 1.99 13.41
CA PRO A 21 -15.37 2.05 14.67
C PRO A 21 -16.75 2.68 14.48
N GLY A 22 -17.72 2.26 15.32
CA GLY A 22 -19.08 2.82 15.31
C GLY A 22 -19.93 2.43 14.10
N LYS A 23 -19.62 1.31 13.43
CA LYS A 23 -20.48 0.74 12.40
C LYS A 23 -21.25 -0.46 12.95
N ASP A 24 -22.56 -0.41 12.76
CA ASP A 24 -23.50 -1.43 13.22
C ASP A 24 -23.47 -2.68 12.32
N ASN A 25 -23.34 -2.46 11.00
CA ASN A 25 -23.34 -3.54 10.01
C ASN A 25 -22.00 -3.62 9.25
N TYR A 26 -21.26 -4.71 9.46
CA TYR A 26 -20.00 -5.01 8.76
C TYR A 26 -20.17 -5.95 7.55
N SER A 27 -21.40 -6.22 7.11
CA SER A 27 -21.62 -6.86 5.81
C SER A 27 -21.39 -5.88 4.64
N GLN A 28 -21.52 -4.58 4.90
CA GLN A 28 -21.30 -3.56 3.88
C GLN A 28 -19.82 -3.20 3.73
N PRO A 29 -19.29 -3.08 2.49
CA PRO A 29 -17.90 -2.67 2.25
C PRO A 29 -17.60 -1.26 2.78
N LYS A 30 -18.64 -0.41 2.87
CA LYS A 30 -18.56 0.94 3.47
C LYS A 30 -18.22 0.90 4.96
N SER A 31 -18.23 -0.24 5.65
CA SER A 31 -17.83 -0.36 7.05
C SER A 31 -16.34 -0.65 7.23
N TYR A 32 -15.58 -0.78 6.15
CA TYR A 32 -14.13 -1.01 6.18
C TYR A 32 -13.33 0.18 5.64
N ARG A 33 -12.04 0.19 5.98
CA ARG A 33 -10.99 1.05 5.43
C ARG A 33 -9.88 0.14 4.91
N PRO A 34 -9.66 0.06 3.58
CA PRO A 34 -8.52 -0.68 3.06
C PRO A 34 -7.23 0.09 3.35
N ILE A 35 -6.20 -0.62 3.82
CA ILE A 35 -4.84 -0.10 3.98
C ILE A 35 -3.91 -0.98 3.14
N ALA A 36 -3.24 -0.38 2.15
CA ALA A 36 -2.22 -1.06 1.37
C ALA A 36 -0.89 -1.03 2.12
N LEU A 37 -0.40 -2.19 2.53
CA LEU A 37 0.90 -2.41 3.13
C LEU A 37 1.91 -2.71 2.02
N MET A 38 2.76 -1.72 1.74
CA MET A 38 3.88 -1.87 0.82
C MET A 38 5.04 -2.59 1.52
N ASN A 39 5.84 -3.32 0.76
CA ASN A 39 7.05 -3.92 1.30
C ASN A 39 8.10 -2.86 1.71
N MET A 40 9.02 -3.25 2.59
CA MET A 40 10.05 -2.36 3.13
C MET A 40 10.86 -1.65 2.03
N MET A 41 11.25 -2.38 0.99
CA MET A 41 12.03 -1.80 -0.13
C MET A 41 11.23 -0.75 -0.91
N GLY A 42 9.96 -1.02 -1.21
CA GLY A 42 9.07 -0.03 -1.83
C GLY A 42 8.89 1.20 -0.94
N LYS A 43 8.82 1.02 0.38
CA LYS A 43 8.73 2.14 1.32
C LYS A 43 10.01 2.97 1.42
N ILE A 44 11.18 2.33 1.36
CA ILE A 44 12.47 3.03 1.31
C ILE A 44 12.59 3.84 0.01
N LEU A 45 12.21 3.25 -1.13
CA LEU A 45 12.20 3.96 -2.42
C LEU A 45 11.25 5.15 -2.41
N ASP A 46 10.02 4.98 -1.94
CA ASP A 46 9.03 6.05 -1.74
C ASP A 46 9.62 7.20 -0.90
N ILE A 47 10.28 6.85 0.21
CA ILE A 47 10.97 7.81 1.07
C ILE A 47 12.11 8.54 0.35
N ALA A 48 12.93 7.83 -0.42
CA ALA A 48 14.04 8.42 -1.16
C ALA A 48 13.54 9.40 -2.23
N PHE A 49 12.54 8.99 -3.03
CA PHE A 49 11.92 9.87 -4.03
C PHE A 49 11.22 11.07 -3.40
N ALA A 50 10.49 10.88 -2.31
CA ALA A 50 9.82 11.97 -1.60
C ALA A 50 10.81 12.98 -0.98
N ARG A 51 12.00 12.51 -0.58
CA ARG A 51 13.07 13.35 -0.03
C ARG A 51 14.02 13.92 -1.08
N GLY A 52 13.87 13.55 -2.35
CA GLY A 52 14.69 14.06 -3.45
C GLY A 52 16.16 13.63 -3.39
N ILE A 53 16.42 12.40 -2.90
CA ILE A 53 17.76 11.78 -2.94
C ILE A 53 17.97 11.09 -4.28
#